data_AF-A0A133S262-F1
#
_entry.id   AF-A0A133S262-F1
#
_cell.length_a   1.000
_cell.length_b   1.000
_cell.length_c   1.000
_cell.angle_alpha   90.00
_cell.angle_beta   90.00
_cell.angle_gamma   90.00
#
_symmetry.space_group_name_H-M   'P 1'
#
loop_
_entity.id
_entity.type
_entity.pdbx_description
1 polymer ?
#
loop_
_entity_poly.entity_id
_entity_poly.type
_entity_poly.pdbx_seq_one_letter_code
_entity_poly.pdbx_strand_id
1 'polypeptide(L)'
;MQVVERNNIMPAKYFICPSEEKVLISQCLLQCPQKHRCMFLPTLRAIAKSVNRNLNKPSITELLTGTRDQYLKKVTDYAINPQDQLYALHRTAIHTINEHHTQGNILSEERLFTAITSGQFDLYSGILSHEDRTLGDLKITLSYMLMKA
;
A
#
# COMPACT_ATOMS: atom_id res chain seq x y z
N MET A 1 21.24 -21.75 -11.96
CA MET A 1 20.03 -20.93 -11.72
C MET A 1 20.48 -19.48 -11.64
N GLN A 2 20.36 -18.72 -12.74
CA GLN A 2 20.85 -17.34 -12.79
C GLN A 2 19.96 -16.45 -11.92
N VAL A 3 20.59 -15.75 -10.98
CA VAL A 3 19.94 -14.71 -10.18
C VAL A 3 19.75 -13.51 -11.11
N VAL A 4 18.52 -13.32 -11.59
CA VAL A 4 18.15 -12.13 -12.36
C VAL A 4 18.39 -10.91 -11.47
N GLU A 5 19.28 -10.02 -11.91
CA GLU A 5 19.54 -8.73 -11.28
C GLU A 5 18.23 -7.96 -11.15
N ARG A 6 17.84 -7.65 -9.91
CA ARG A 6 16.57 -7.02 -9.57
C ARG A 6 16.64 -5.52 -9.84
N ASN A 7 16.44 -5.11 -11.09
CA ASN A 7 16.08 -3.72 -11.40
C ASN A 7 14.72 -3.41 -10.77
N ASN A 8 14.63 -2.31 -10.02
CA ASN A 8 13.43 -1.78 -9.35
C ASN A 8 12.12 -2.10 -10.09
N ILE A 9 11.46 -3.19 -9.70
CA ILE A 9 10.23 -3.64 -10.33
C ILE A 9 9.11 -2.77 -9.77
N MET A 10 8.62 -1.80 -10.55
CA MET A 10 7.29 -1.24 -10.31
C MET A 10 6.28 -2.34 -10.63
N PRO A 11 5.58 -2.93 -9.64
CA PRO A 11 4.73 -4.08 -9.91
C PRO A 11 3.52 -3.65 -10.77
N ALA A 12 2.88 -2.54 -10.42
CA ALA A 12 1.91 -1.86 -11.27
C ALA A 12 2.62 -0.89 -12.22
N LYS A 13 2.55 -1.16 -13.53
CA LYS A 13 3.21 -0.33 -14.56
C LYS A 13 2.23 0.59 -15.30
N TYR A 14 0.97 0.20 -15.35
CA TYR A 14 -0.07 0.90 -16.10
C TYR A 14 -1.25 1.33 -15.21
N PHE A 15 -1.88 2.44 -15.57
CA PHE A 15 -3.24 2.75 -15.16
C PHE A 15 -4.23 2.33 -16.25
N ILE A 16 -5.42 1.90 -15.83
CA ILE A 16 -6.57 1.68 -16.69
C ILE A 16 -7.40 2.97 -16.68
N CYS A 17 -7.59 3.57 -17.85
CA CYS A 17 -8.43 4.74 -18.05
C CYS A 17 -9.92 4.35 -18.01
N PRO A 18 -10.85 5.32 -17.83
CA PRO A 18 -12.29 5.05 -17.96
C PRO A 18 -12.70 4.51 -19.34
N SER A 19 -11.88 4.75 -20.37
CA SER A 19 -12.02 4.17 -21.72
C SER A 19 -11.52 2.72 -21.81
N GLU A 20 -11.10 2.11 -20.70
CA GLU A 20 -10.45 0.79 -20.61
C GLU A 20 -9.04 0.70 -21.23
N GLU A 21 -8.56 1.78 -21.86
CA GLU A 21 -7.20 1.86 -22.36
C GLU A 21 -6.18 1.84 -21.22
N LYS A 22 -5.06 1.16 -21.46
CA LYS A 22 -3.92 1.10 -20.53
C LYS A 22 -2.92 2.19 -20.90
N VAL A 23 -2.52 2.98 -19.91
CA VAL A 23 -1.49 4.02 -20.06
C VAL A 23 -0.38 3.81 -19.05
N LEU A 24 0.87 4.05 -19.42
CA LEU A 24 1.98 4.01 -18.45
C LEU A 24 1.71 5.01 -17.33
N ILE A 25 1.94 4.61 -16.08
CA ILE A 25 1.75 5.50 -14.92
C ILE A 25 2.57 6.77 -15.10
N SER A 26 3.83 6.66 -15.53
CA SER A 26 4.72 7.80 -15.80
C SER A 26 4.13 8.76 -16.85
N GLN A 27 3.58 8.23 -17.93
CA GLN A 27 2.95 9.04 -18.98
C GLN A 27 1.69 9.74 -18.46
N CYS A 28 0.81 9.02 -17.76
CA CYS A 28 -0.42 9.58 -17.19
C CYS A 28 -0.14 10.75 -16.24
N LEU A 29 0.91 10.62 -15.40
CA LEU A 29 1.31 11.65 -14.45
C LEU A 29 1.89 12.90 -15.13
N LEU A 30 2.58 12.75 -16.26
CA LEU A 30 3.08 13.86 -17.07
C LEU A 30 1.93 14.54 -17.84
N GLN A 31 1.21 13.79 -18.67
CA GLN A 31 0.13 14.30 -19.51
C GLN A 31 -0.94 13.23 -19.71
N CYS A 32 -2.21 13.62 -19.55
CA CYS A 32 -3.30 12.70 -19.78
C CYS A 32 -3.56 12.52 -21.29
N PRO A 33 -3.58 11.29 -21.82
CA PRO A 33 -3.85 11.04 -23.24
C PRO A 33 -5.24 11.52 -23.67
N GLN A 34 -6.20 11.54 -22.73
CA GLN A 34 -7.58 11.97 -22.95
C GLN A 34 -7.77 13.50 -22.86
N LYS A 35 -6.68 14.28 -22.81
CA LYS A 35 -6.63 15.75 -22.60
C LYS A 35 -7.14 16.22 -21.23
N HIS A 36 -8.20 15.62 -20.70
CA HIS A 36 -8.73 15.83 -19.36
C HIS A 36 -8.48 14.61 -18.48
N ARG A 37 -8.02 14.83 -17.25
CA ARG A 37 -7.74 13.75 -16.30
C ARG A 37 -9.03 13.19 -15.74
N CYS A 38 -9.08 11.87 -15.58
CA CYS A 38 -10.19 11.18 -14.91
C CYS A 38 -10.24 11.41 -13.39
N MET A 39 -9.13 11.88 -12.79
CA MET A 39 -8.99 12.10 -11.36
C MET A 39 -7.97 13.22 -11.09
N PHE A 40 -8.05 13.87 -9.93
CA PHE A 40 -7.08 14.88 -9.53
C PHE A 40 -5.64 14.34 -9.57
N LEU A 41 -4.72 15.13 -10.14
CA LEU A 41 -3.31 14.75 -10.30
C LEU A 41 -2.62 14.40 -8.96
N PRO A 42 -2.86 15.12 -7.83
CA PRO A 42 -2.32 14.72 -6.54
C PRO A 42 -2.77 13.32 -6.10
N THR A 43 -4.03 12.96 -6.34
CA THR A 43 -4.56 11.63 -6.02
C THR A 43 -3.89 10.55 -6.88
N LEU A 44 -3.74 10.79 -8.18
CA LEU A 44 -3.02 9.86 -9.07
C LEU A 44 -1.55 9.66 -8.64
N ARG A 45 -0.88 10.72 -8.17
CA ARG A 45 0.48 10.62 -7.60
C ARG A 45 0.50 9.81 -6.31
N ALA A 46 -0.47 10.01 -5.42
CA ALA A 46 -0.60 9.23 -4.20
C ALA A 46 -0.83 7.75 -4.50
N ILE A 47 -1.69 7.42 -5.47
CA ILE A 47 -1.92 6.04 -5.92
C ILE A 47 -0.63 5.45 -6.50
N ALA A 48 0.06 6.16 -7.39
CA ALA A 48 1.30 5.70 -7.98
C ALA A 48 2.38 5.39 -6.92
N LYS A 49 2.45 6.22 -5.86
CA LYS A 49 3.35 5.98 -4.73
C LYS A 49 2.90 4.78 -3.89
N SER A 50 1.61 4.61 -3.63
CA SER A 50 1.11 3.54 -2.73
C SER A 50 1.30 2.14 -3.33
N VAL A 51 1.23 2.01 -4.66
CA VAL A 51 1.45 0.73 -5.35
C VAL A 51 2.92 0.39 -5.56
N ASN A 52 3.83 1.37 -5.44
CA ASN A 52 5.26 1.16 -5.47
C ASN A 52 5.89 1.32 -4.07
N ARG A 53 5.90 0.22 -3.31
CA ARG A 53 6.38 0.21 -1.93
C ARG A 53 7.91 0.24 -1.79
N ASN A 54 8.65 0.06 -2.89
CA ASN A 54 10.13 0.05 -2.91
C ASN A 54 10.77 -0.83 -1.81
N LEU A 55 10.26 -2.05 -1.65
CA LEU A 55 10.74 -2.99 -0.63
C LEU A 55 11.67 -4.04 -1.25
N ASN A 56 12.88 -4.15 -0.71
CA ASN A 56 13.89 -5.11 -1.16
C ASN A 56 13.65 -6.53 -0.61
N LYS A 57 12.84 -6.66 0.46
CA LYS A 57 12.48 -7.92 1.12
C LYS A 57 10.97 -8.10 1.16
N PRO A 58 10.47 -9.35 1.08
CA PRO A 58 9.05 -9.62 1.27
C PRO A 58 8.52 -9.00 2.56
N SER A 59 7.38 -8.31 2.47
CA SER A 59 6.72 -7.81 3.67
C SER A 59 5.81 -8.88 4.30
N ILE A 60 5.56 -8.83 5.61
CA ILE A 60 4.58 -9.71 6.26
C ILE A 60 3.22 -9.65 5.55
N THR A 61 2.77 -8.47 5.11
CA THR A 61 1.53 -8.31 4.33
C THR A 61 1.55 -9.09 3.01
N GLU A 62 2.68 -9.11 2.31
CA GLU A 62 2.82 -9.91 1.08
C GLU A 62 2.74 -11.40 1.40
N LEU A 63 3.33 -11.85 2.51
CA LEU A 63 3.30 -13.27 2.92
C LEU A 63 1.90 -13.76 3.31
N LEU A 64 1.02 -12.84 3.76
CA LEU A 64 -0.38 -13.14 4.06
C LEU A 64 -1.28 -13.16 2.82
N THR A 65 -0.79 -12.69 1.67
CA THR A 65 -1.51 -12.73 0.40
C THR A 65 -1.25 -14.07 -0.30
N GLY A 66 -2.15 -14.49 -1.20
CA GLY A 66 -1.95 -15.72 -1.97
C GLY A 66 -0.60 -15.74 -2.70
N THR A 67 0.19 -16.79 -2.49
CA THR A 67 1.57 -16.91 -3.00
C THR A 67 1.66 -16.71 -4.51
N ARG A 68 0.70 -17.27 -5.27
CA ARG A 68 0.67 -17.12 -6.74
C ARG A 68 0.38 -15.69 -7.18
N ASP A 69 -0.53 -15.01 -6.49
CA ASP A 69 -0.85 -13.60 -6.78
C ASP A 69 0.38 -12.71 -6.54
N GLN A 70 1.06 -12.90 -5.41
CA GLN A 70 2.29 -12.14 -5.11
C GLN A 70 3.44 -12.47 -6.06
N TYR A 71 3.59 -13.73 -6.45
CA TYR A 71 4.57 -14.13 -7.45
C TYR A 71 4.30 -13.40 -8.78
N LEU A 72 3.06 -13.44 -9.28
CA LEU A 72 2.69 -12.78 -10.53
C LEU A 72 2.90 -11.26 -10.46
N LYS A 73 2.48 -10.61 -9.37
CA LYS A 73 2.71 -9.17 -9.16
C LYS A 73 4.19 -8.77 -9.16
N LYS A 74 5.08 -9.70 -8.81
CA LYS A 74 6.54 -9.46 -8.80
C LYS A 74 7.22 -9.74 -10.14
N VAL A 75 6.68 -10.66 -10.95
CA VAL A 75 7.33 -11.08 -12.20
C VAL A 75 6.62 -10.60 -13.46
N THR A 76 5.44 -10.02 -13.34
CA THR A 76 4.64 -9.54 -14.48
C THR A 76 4.23 -8.09 -14.27
N ASP A 77 4.44 -7.28 -15.32
CA ASP A 77 3.86 -5.94 -15.39
C ASP A 77 2.33 -6.05 -15.43
N TYR A 78 1.63 -5.33 -14.56
CA TYR A 78 0.17 -5.26 -14.60
C TYR A 78 -0.38 -3.83 -14.61
N ALA A 79 -1.67 -3.74 -14.93
CA ALA A 79 -2.43 -2.50 -14.93
C ALA A 79 -3.37 -2.45 -13.72
N ILE A 80 -3.58 -1.26 -13.16
CA ILE A 80 -4.55 -1.03 -12.09
C ILE A 80 -5.57 0.03 -12.50
N ASN A 81 -6.80 -0.10 -12.04
CA ASN A 81 -7.76 0.99 -12.08
C ASN A 81 -7.49 1.93 -10.88
N PRO A 82 -7.20 3.23 -11.11
CA PRO A 82 -7.00 4.20 -10.03
C PRO A 82 -8.18 4.27 -9.04
N GLN A 83 -9.41 4.12 -9.50
CA GLN A 83 -10.60 4.18 -8.65
C GLN A 83 -10.60 3.09 -7.57
N ASP A 84 -10.18 1.87 -7.93
CA ASP A 84 -10.13 0.72 -7.02
C ASP A 84 -9.07 0.89 -5.92
N GLN A 85 -8.12 1.82 -6.11
CA GLN A 85 -7.06 2.11 -5.13
C GLN A 85 -7.48 3.15 -4.08
N LEU A 86 -8.60 3.85 -4.28
CA LEU A 86 -9.04 4.91 -3.35
C LEU A 86 -9.29 4.38 -1.95
N TYR A 87 -9.83 3.16 -1.83
CA TYR A 87 -10.05 2.56 -0.52
C TYR A 87 -8.73 2.26 0.20
N ALA A 88 -7.70 1.79 -0.51
CA ALA A 88 -6.37 1.59 0.07
C ALA A 88 -5.71 2.90 0.50
N LEU A 89 -5.89 3.98 -0.28
CA LEU A 89 -5.43 5.32 0.12
C LEU A 89 -6.17 5.83 1.35
N HIS A 90 -7.48 5.63 1.42
CA HIS A 90 -8.27 6.02 2.59
C HIS A 90 -7.79 5.31 3.85
N ARG A 91 -7.54 4.00 3.79
CA ARG A 91 -6.93 3.26 4.91
C ARG A 91 -5.59 3.87 5.32
N THR A 92 -4.70 4.09 4.36
CA THR A 92 -3.38 4.70 4.61
C THR A 92 -3.51 6.06 5.30
N ALA A 93 -4.45 6.90 4.88
CA ALA A 93 -4.68 8.20 5.49
C ALA A 93 -5.09 8.09 6.97
N ILE A 94 -5.93 7.11 7.34
CA ILE A 94 -6.32 6.88 8.74
C ILE A 94 -5.13 6.40 9.59
N HIS A 95 -4.26 5.55 9.05
CA HIS A 95 -3.01 5.17 9.73
C HIS A 95 -2.13 6.39 9.97
N THR A 96 -1.87 7.18 8.93
CA THR A 96 -1.08 8.42 9.03
C THR A 96 -1.68 9.40 10.04
N ILE A 97 -3.01 9.51 10.14
CA ILE A 97 -3.64 10.35 11.17
C ILE A 97 -3.33 9.84 12.57
N ASN A 98 -3.45 8.53 12.82
CA ASN A 98 -3.16 7.94 14.14
C ASN A 98 -1.67 8.05 14.50
N GLU A 99 -0.77 7.83 13.53
CA GLU A 99 0.68 8.02 13.66
C GLU A 99 1.01 9.42 14.22
N HIS A 100 0.43 10.47 13.63
CA HIS A 100 0.61 11.86 14.06
C HIS A 100 -0.01 12.19 15.44
N HIS A 101 -0.80 11.29 16.03
CA HIS A 101 -1.39 11.43 17.36
C HIS A 101 -0.76 10.47 18.39
N THR A 102 0.30 9.76 18.03
CA THR A 102 1.07 8.97 18.99
C THR A 102 1.92 9.86 19.90
N GLN A 103 1.99 9.52 21.18
CA GLN A 103 2.73 10.26 22.21
C GLN A 103 3.34 9.30 23.23
N GLY A 104 4.32 9.78 23.99
CA GLY A 104 4.95 9.00 25.05
C GLY A 104 5.71 7.79 24.51
N ASN A 105 5.38 6.60 25.02
CA ASN A 105 6.08 5.35 24.69
C ASN A 105 5.48 4.60 23.48
N ILE A 106 4.46 5.17 22.82
CA ILE A 106 3.81 4.53 21.68
C ILE A 106 4.72 4.64 20.45
N LEU A 107 5.16 3.50 19.93
CA LEU A 107 5.80 3.41 18.63
C LEU A 107 4.71 3.26 17.55
N SER A 108 4.88 3.90 16.39
CA SER A 108 3.95 3.76 15.27
C SER A 108 4.66 3.73 13.93
N GLU A 109 4.12 2.96 12.99
CA GLU A 109 4.61 2.84 11.60
C GLU A 109 6.12 2.53 11.47
N GLU A 110 6.73 1.93 12.50
CA GLU A 110 8.14 1.56 12.46
C GLU A 110 8.34 0.26 11.67
N ARG A 111 9.35 0.28 10.79
CA ARG A 111 9.65 -0.87 9.94
C ARG A 111 10.79 -1.70 10.51
N LEU A 112 10.49 -2.95 10.82
CA LEU A 112 11.43 -3.96 11.29
C LEU A 112 11.89 -4.86 10.13
N PHE A 113 13.12 -5.34 10.24
CA PHE A 113 13.73 -6.22 9.25
C PHE A 113 14.29 -7.47 9.92
N THR A 114 14.08 -8.62 9.30
CA THR A 114 14.80 -9.86 9.63
C THR A 114 15.82 -10.15 8.54
N ALA A 115 16.51 -11.29 8.62
CA ALA A 115 17.37 -11.77 7.54
C ALA A 115 16.62 -11.85 6.19
N ILE A 116 15.37 -12.32 6.20
CA ILE A 116 14.62 -12.70 4.99
C ILE A 116 13.33 -11.90 4.74
N THR A 117 12.80 -11.17 5.72
CA THR A 117 11.51 -10.47 5.63
C THR A 117 11.58 -9.06 6.20
N SER A 118 10.52 -8.27 5.99
CA SER A 118 10.26 -7.02 6.70
C SER A 118 8.82 -6.96 7.20
N GLY A 119 8.58 -6.19 8.25
CA GLY A 119 7.24 -5.91 8.77
C GLY A 119 7.16 -4.45 9.20
N GLN A 120 6.00 -3.85 9.06
CA GLN A 120 5.70 -2.53 9.63
C GLN A 120 4.41 -2.72 10.41
N PHE A 121 4.48 -2.43 11.70
CA PHE A 121 3.32 -2.49 12.57
C PHE A 121 2.69 -1.11 12.63
N ASP A 122 1.39 -1.06 12.95
CA ASP A 122 0.69 0.22 13.01
C ASP A 122 1.00 0.91 14.35
N LEU A 123 0.88 0.17 15.47
CA LEU A 123 1.15 0.67 16.83
C LEU A 123 1.85 -0.39 17.70
N TYR A 124 2.72 0.03 18.60
CA TYR A 124 3.32 -0.85 19.61
C TYR A 124 3.62 -0.13 20.93
N SER A 125 3.27 -0.78 22.05
CA SER A 125 3.47 -0.35 23.45
C SER A 125 2.73 0.93 23.85
N GLY A 126 2.33 1.02 25.11
CA GLY A 126 1.67 2.22 25.64
C GLY A 126 0.26 2.46 25.10
N ILE A 127 -0.39 1.48 24.44
CA ILE A 127 -1.61 1.71 23.65
C ILE A 127 -2.86 1.74 24.53
N LEU A 128 -3.01 0.73 25.40
CA LEU A 128 -4.15 0.61 26.33
C LEU A 128 -3.79 1.13 27.73
N SER A 129 -2.51 1.01 28.10
CA SER A 129 -1.95 1.57 29.34
C SER A 129 -0.46 1.85 29.18
N HIS A 130 0.09 2.74 30.00
CA HIS A 130 1.49 3.21 29.90
C HIS A 130 2.56 2.11 30.02
N GLU A 131 2.23 0.96 30.60
CA GLU A 131 3.16 -0.16 30.83
C GLU A 131 2.93 -1.34 29.88
N ASP A 132 1.93 -1.26 29.00
CA ASP A 132 1.61 -2.37 28.12
C ASP A 132 2.66 -2.56 27.00
N ARG A 133 2.74 -3.82 26.52
CA ARG A 133 3.56 -4.22 25.36
C ARG A 133 2.66 -4.76 24.26
N THR A 134 1.57 -4.04 24.02
CA THR A 134 0.53 -4.45 23.08
C THR A 134 0.95 -4.10 21.65
N LEU A 135 0.70 -5.01 20.71
CA LEU A 135 0.79 -4.75 19.27
C LEU A 135 -0.61 -4.36 18.76
N GLY A 136 -0.73 -3.15 18.23
CA GLY A 136 -1.97 -2.66 17.62
C GLY A 136 -1.91 -2.79 16.10
N ASP A 137 -2.99 -3.33 15.53
CA ASP A 137 -3.21 -3.47 14.08
C ASP A 137 -4.50 -2.72 13.72
N LEU A 138 -4.37 -1.58 13.07
CA LEU A 138 -5.47 -0.72 12.66
C LEU A 138 -6.13 -1.32 11.41
N LYS A 139 -7.39 -1.72 11.57
CA LYS A 139 -8.19 -2.28 10.48
C LYS A 139 -9.40 -1.41 10.22
N ILE A 140 -9.35 -0.70 9.10
CA ILE A 140 -10.47 0.04 8.55
C ILE A 140 -11.25 -0.90 7.63
N THR A 141 -12.51 -1.16 7.96
CA THR A 141 -13.47 -1.92 7.15
C THR A 141 -14.67 -1.03 6.82
N LEU A 142 -15.32 -1.22 5.67
CA LEU A 142 -16.51 -0.44 5.28
C LEU A 142 -17.77 -0.86 6.05
N SER A 143 -17.71 -1.93 6.83
CA SER A 143 -18.85 -2.50 7.55
C SER A 143 -18.87 -2.02 9.00
N TYR A 144 -19.46 -0.85 9.23
CA TYR A 144 -20.18 -0.58 10.48
C TYR A 144 -21.67 -0.86 10.27
N MET A 145 -22.00 -1.96 9.58
CA MET A 145 -23.37 -2.46 9.47
C MET A 145 -23.55 -3.57 10.49
N LEU A 146 -24.52 -3.36 11.38
CA LEU A 146 -25.09 -4.26 12.38
C LEU A 146 -24.87 -5.75 12.07
N MET A 147 -23.86 -6.36 12.69
CA MET A 147 -23.92 -7.78 13.01
C MET A 147 -24.70 -7.91 14.31
N LYS A 148 -25.94 -8.38 14.21
CA LYS A 148 -26.66 -8.97 15.34
C LYS A 148 -25.94 -10.28 15.67
N ALA A 149 -25.33 -10.36 16.85
CA ALA A 149 -25.01 -11.64 17.47
C ALA A 149 -26.29 -12.27 18.03
#